data_AF-A0A4S2KNJ7-F1
#
_entry.id   AF-A0A4S2KNJ7-F1
#
_cell.length_a   1.000
_cell.length_b   1.000
_cell.length_c   1.000
_cell.angle_alpha   90.00
_cell.angle_beta   90.00
_cell.angle_gamma   90.00
#
_symmetry.space_group_name_H-M   'P 1'
#
loop_
_entity.id
_entity.type
_entity.pdbx_description
1 polymer ?
#
loop_
_entity_poly.entity_id
_entity_poly.type
_entity_poly.pdbx_seq_one_letter_code
_entity_poly.pdbx_strand_id
1 'polypeptide(L)'
;GDYEYWHYGCDGFNDRGWGCGYRTLQTICSWIISNENLEKTVPSISEIQETLVAVEDKDRTFFGSREWIGSFEVSIVINQLYDALSKIIHVSSGKGLIDQVDNIKRHLEQFGSPIMMGGDRDCSSKCVVGLHVGNKGVYLLIVDPHFVGKAKNAEHLIKDRWAKWQNLDDFVDSSFYNLCLPQLKYRGLADK
;
A
#
# COMPACT_ATOMS: atom_id res chain seq x y z
N GLY A 1 -6.88 -8.52 9.84
CA GLY A 1 -5.78 -9.50 9.85
C GLY A 1 -4.48 -8.81 10.19
N ASP A 2 -3.43 -9.60 10.30
CA ASP A 2 -2.07 -9.11 10.60
C ASP A 2 -1.33 -8.76 9.31
N TYR A 3 -0.37 -7.84 9.41
CA TYR A 3 0.54 -7.48 8.33
C TYR A 3 1.88 -7.03 8.93
N GLU A 4 2.93 -7.11 8.12
CA GLU A 4 4.25 -6.61 8.46
C GLU A 4 4.45 -5.20 7.91
N TYR A 5 5.22 -4.38 8.61
CA TYR A 5 5.57 -3.04 8.16
C TYR A 5 6.83 -3.06 7.30
N TRP A 6 6.66 -3.00 5.98
CA TRP A 6 7.76 -2.89 5.03
C TRP A 6 8.05 -1.43 4.70
N HIS A 7 9.33 -1.04 4.76
CA HIS A 7 9.79 0.34 4.63
C HIS A 7 11.18 0.40 3.99
N TYR A 8 11.69 1.60 3.70
CA TYR A 8 12.98 1.76 3.03
C TYR A 8 14.12 1.00 3.71
N GLY A 9 14.85 0.22 2.91
CA GLY A 9 16.04 -0.52 3.33
C GLY A 9 15.81 -1.61 4.38
N CYS A 10 14.57 -2.00 4.68
CA CYS A 10 14.29 -2.95 5.76
C CYS A 10 14.86 -4.36 5.51
N ASP A 11 15.04 -4.73 4.24
CA ASP A 11 15.62 -6.00 3.76
C ASP A 11 17.09 -5.86 3.31
N GLY A 12 17.73 -4.71 3.59
CA GLY A 12 19.11 -4.43 3.20
C GLY A 12 19.27 -3.85 1.78
N PHE A 13 18.20 -3.79 0.98
CA PHE A 13 18.25 -3.19 -0.36
C PHE A 13 18.05 -1.66 -0.30
N ASN A 14 18.96 -0.87 -0.87
CA ASN A 14 18.90 0.59 -0.79
C ASN A 14 17.97 1.19 -1.86
N ASP A 15 16.69 1.33 -1.50
CA ASP A 15 15.61 1.84 -2.34
C ASP A 15 15.12 3.25 -1.96
N ARG A 16 15.90 3.96 -1.14
CA ARG A 16 15.56 5.31 -0.67
C ARG A 16 15.35 6.26 -1.86
N GLY A 17 14.20 6.94 -1.85
CA GLY A 17 13.83 7.94 -2.85
C GLY A 17 13.06 7.40 -4.06
N TRP A 18 12.88 6.08 -4.20
CA TRP A 18 12.15 5.50 -5.33
C TRP A 18 11.36 4.22 -5.00
N GLY A 19 11.69 3.54 -3.90
CA GLY A 19 11.13 2.24 -3.55
C GLY A 19 9.77 2.24 -2.84
N CYS A 20 9.16 3.41 -2.58
CA CYS A 20 8.05 3.50 -1.64
C CYS A 20 6.84 2.65 -2.10
N GLY A 21 6.55 2.66 -3.41
CA GLY A 21 5.51 1.82 -4.01
C GLY A 21 5.75 0.32 -3.79
N TYR A 22 7.01 -0.12 -3.92
CA TYR A 22 7.39 -1.51 -3.64
C TYR A 22 7.20 -1.87 -2.17
N ARG A 23 7.60 -1.00 -1.24
CA ARG A 23 7.43 -1.25 0.21
C ARG A 23 5.96 -1.27 0.63
N THR A 24 5.14 -0.45 0.00
CA THR A 24 3.69 -0.47 0.18
C THR A 24 3.08 -1.78 -0.33
N LEU A 25 3.50 -2.23 -1.52
CA LEU A 25 3.11 -3.53 -2.07
C LEU A 25 3.56 -4.67 -1.15
N GLN A 26 4.80 -4.66 -0.65
CA GLN A 26 5.30 -5.70 0.27
C GLN A 26 4.50 -5.77 1.57
N THR A 27 4.09 -4.61 2.12
CA THR A 27 3.15 -4.55 3.25
C THR A 27 1.82 -5.24 2.91
N ILE A 28 1.25 -4.97 1.73
CA ILE A 28 0.03 -5.65 1.25
C ILE A 28 0.27 -7.16 1.07
N CYS A 29 1.37 -7.57 0.45
CA CYS A 29 1.73 -8.98 0.25
C CYS A 29 1.83 -9.73 1.58
N SER A 30 2.44 -9.12 2.60
CA SER A 30 2.54 -9.73 3.94
C SER A 30 1.17 -9.99 4.56
N TRP A 31 0.21 -9.06 4.36
CA TRP A 31 -1.17 -9.25 4.78
C TRP A 31 -1.84 -10.40 4.03
N ILE A 32 -1.67 -10.49 2.70
CA ILE A 32 -2.25 -11.55 1.88
C ILE A 32 -1.73 -12.91 2.32
N ILE A 33 -0.40 -13.03 2.49
CA ILE A 33 0.27 -14.26 2.90
C ILE A 33 -0.25 -14.72 4.27
N SER A 34 -0.35 -13.80 5.23
CA SER A 34 -0.87 -14.12 6.57
C SER A 34 -2.36 -14.48 6.55
N ASN A 35 -3.17 -13.72 5.82
CA ASN A 35 -4.62 -13.91 5.72
C ASN A 35 -5.00 -15.24 5.07
N GLU A 36 -4.35 -15.60 3.97
CA GLU A 36 -4.62 -16.83 3.22
C GLU A 36 -3.74 -18.01 3.70
N ASN A 37 -2.92 -17.83 4.75
CA ASN A 37 -2.02 -18.84 5.31
C ASN A 37 -1.13 -19.51 4.24
N LEU A 38 -0.53 -18.69 3.38
CA LEU A 38 0.27 -19.15 2.26
C LEU A 38 1.69 -19.52 2.72
N GLU A 39 2.22 -20.64 2.24
CA GLU A 39 3.64 -21.00 2.36
C GLU A 39 4.48 -20.20 1.34
N LYS A 40 4.45 -18.86 1.45
CA LYS A 40 5.15 -17.92 0.58
C LYS A 40 5.90 -16.88 1.41
N THR A 41 6.98 -16.35 0.86
CA THR A 41 7.66 -15.16 1.38
C THR A 41 7.17 -13.91 0.66
N VAL A 42 7.31 -12.76 1.31
CA VAL A 42 7.08 -11.46 0.66
C VAL A 42 8.10 -11.27 -0.47
N PRO A 43 7.67 -10.89 -1.69
CA PRO A 43 8.58 -10.76 -2.83
C PRO A 43 9.55 -9.59 -2.64
N SER A 44 10.80 -9.79 -3.03
CA SER A 44 11.82 -8.75 -3.13
C SER A 44 11.50 -7.75 -4.24
N ILE A 45 12.15 -6.58 -4.22
CA ILE A 45 12.04 -5.59 -5.31
C ILE A 45 12.43 -6.21 -6.65
N SER A 46 13.44 -7.07 -6.68
CA SER A 46 13.88 -7.76 -7.89
C SER A 46 12.79 -8.67 -8.45
N GLU A 47 12.13 -9.47 -7.60
CA GLU A 47 11.03 -10.35 -8.01
C GLU A 47 9.80 -9.55 -8.47
N ILE A 48 9.52 -8.41 -7.84
CA ILE A 48 8.46 -7.48 -8.27
C ILE A 48 8.75 -6.94 -9.68
N GLN A 49 9.98 -6.49 -9.92
CA GLN A 49 10.40 -5.99 -11.24
C GLN A 49 10.35 -7.09 -12.30
N GLU A 50 10.86 -8.28 -11.98
CA GLU A 50 10.81 -9.45 -12.86
C GLU A 50 9.37 -9.84 -13.20
N THR A 51 8.47 -9.78 -12.22
CA THR A 51 7.02 -10.04 -12.43
C THR A 51 6.42 -9.06 -13.46
N LEU A 52 6.72 -7.77 -13.33
CA LEU A 52 6.22 -6.74 -14.27
C LEU A 52 6.79 -6.89 -15.68
N VAL A 53 8.04 -7.34 -15.80
CA VAL A 53 8.64 -7.66 -17.10
C VAL A 53 8.03 -8.93 -17.70
N ALA A 54 7.80 -9.96 -16.88
CA ALA A 54 7.26 -11.24 -17.33
C ALA A 54 5.83 -11.15 -17.89
N VAL A 55 5.02 -10.21 -17.38
CA VAL A 55 3.66 -9.93 -17.86
C VAL A 55 3.60 -8.85 -18.95
N GLU A 56 4.77 -8.42 -19.46
CA GLU A 56 4.91 -7.43 -20.53
C GLU A 56 4.32 -6.03 -20.22
N ASP A 57 4.11 -5.70 -18.94
CA ASP A 57 3.74 -4.35 -18.50
C ASP A 57 4.94 -3.39 -18.59
N LYS A 58 6.14 -3.91 -18.30
CA LYS A 58 7.41 -3.19 -18.40
C LYS A 58 8.37 -3.90 -19.35
N ASP A 59 9.25 -3.13 -19.98
CA ASP A 59 10.32 -3.71 -20.80
C ASP A 59 11.46 -4.27 -19.94
N ARG A 60 12.36 -5.04 -20.57
CA ARG A 60 13.48 -5.72 -19.88
C ARG A 60 14.47 -4.76 -19.20
N THR A 61 14.52 -3.49 -19.58
CA THR A 61 15.42 -2.49 -18.96
C THR A 61 14.91 -2.03 -17.60
N PHE A 62 13.62 -2.26 -17.30
CA PHE A 62 13.03 -2.00 -16.00
C PHE A 62 13.62 -2.91 -14.90
N PHE A 63 13.99 -4.15 -15.24
CA PHE A 63 14.61 -5.06 -14.29
C PHE A 63 15.98 -4.56 -13.85
N GLY A 64 16.18 -4.43 -12.53
CA GLY A 64 17.38 -3.85 -11.94
C GLY A 64 17.43 -2.31 -12.00
N SER A 65 16.40 -1.65 -12.54
CA SER A 65 16.29 -0.19 -12.55
C SER A 65 15.95 0.36 -11.15
N ARG A 66 15.94 1.69 -11.05
CA ARG A 66 15.46 2.43 -9.86
C ARG A 66 14.14 3.16 -10.13
N GLU A 67 13.38 2.66 -11.10
CA GLU A 67 12.09 3.25 -11.43
C GLU A 67 11.05 2.95 -10.36
N TRP A 68 10.17 3.91 -10.13
CA TRP A 68 9.07 3.81 -9.18
C TRP A 68 7.91 2.99 -9.78
N ILE A 69 7.07 2.43 -8.91
CA ILE A 69 5.82 1.77 -9.32
C ILE A 69 4.63 2.45 -8.66
N GLY A 70 3.50 2.47 -9.36
CA GLY A 70 2.25 3.06 -8.90
C GLY A 70 1.20 2.01 -8.56
N SER A 71 0.00 2.52 -8.28
CA SER A 71 -1.15 1.70 -7.88
C SER A 71 -1.57 0.68 -8.93
N PHE A 72 -1.33 0.97 -10.21
CA PHE A 72 -1.63 0.06 -11.32
C PHE A 72 -0.66 -1.12 -11.37
N GLU A 73 0.65 -0.88 -11.38
CA GLU A 73 1.66 -1.93 -11.33
C GLU A 73 1.50 -2.81 -10.08
N VAL A 74 1.17 -2.21 -8.93
CA VAL A 74 0.85 -2.95 -7.70
C VAL A 74 -0.35 -3.88 -7.89
N SER A 75 -1.40 -3.47 -8.60
CA SER A 75 -2.53 -4.35 -8.89
C SER A 75 -2.16 -5.54 -9.79
N ILE A 76 -1.26 -5.33 -10.76
CA ILE A 76 -0.77 -6.38 -11.65
C ILE A 76 0.01 -7.42 -10.86
N VAL A 77 0.94 -6.98 -10.01
CA VAL A 77 1.80 -7.89 -9.24
C VAL A 77 0.97 -8.68 -8.22
N ILE A 78 -0.01 -8.05 -7.56
CA ILE A 78 -0.91 -8.75 -6.64
C ILE A 78 -1.69 -9.84 -7.39
N ASN A 79 -2.23 -9.53 -8.57
CA ASN A 79 -2.95 -10.50 -9.39
C ASN A 79 -2.03 -11.66 -9.82
N GLN A 80 -0.83 -11.35 -10.32
CA GLN A 80 0.09 -12.36 -10.84
C GLN A 80 0.63 -13.30 -9.76
N LEU A 81 0.90 -12.79 -8.55
CA LEU A 81 1.51 -13.60 -7.48
C LEU A 81 0.49 -14.32 -6.59
N TYR A 82 -0.73 -13.80 -6.49
CA TYR A 82 -1.73 -14.29 -5.52
C TYR A 82 -3.12 -14.57 -6.11
N ASP A 83 -3.31 -14.43 -7.42
CA ASP A 83 -4.60 -14.59 -8.10
C ASP A 83 -5.71 -13.70 -7.48
N ALA A 84 -5.31 -12.48 -7.12
CA ALA A 84 -6.15 -11.53 -6.40
C ALA A 84 -6.38 -10.27 -7.23
N LEU A 85 -7.64 -10.02 -7.59
CA LEU A 85 -8.02 -8.80 -8.29
C LEU A 85 -7.99 -7.59 -7.36
N SER A 86 -7.68 -6.42 -7.91
CA SER A 86 -7.74 -5.14 -7.20
C SER A 86 -8.68 -4.18 -7.91
N LYS A 87 -9.40 -3.37 -7.13
CA LYS A 87 -10.13 -2.22 -7.66
C LYS A 87 -9.22 -0.99 -7.67
N ILE A 88 -9.10 -0.32 -8.81
CA ILE A 88 -8.43 0.97 -8.92
C ILE A 88 -9.45 2.09 -8.80
N ILE A 89 -9.16 3.08 -7.95
CA ILE A 89 -9.95 4.32 -7.85
C ILE A 89 -9.01 5.48 -8.16
N HIS A 90 -9.33 6.22 -9.22
CA HIS A 90 -8.65 7.47 -9.56
C HIS A 90 -9.41 8.65 -8.96
N VAL A 91 -8.69 9.50 -8.24
CA VAL A 91 -9.18 10.77 -7.68
C VAL A 91 -8.37 11.89 -8.30
N SER A 92 -9.01 12.74 -9.10
CA SER A 92 -8.34 13.78 -9.89
C SER A 92 -7.76 14.93 -9.06
N SER A 93 -8.16 15.08 -7.80
CA SER A 93 -7.64 16.08 -6.86
C SER A 93 -7.77 15.60 -5.41
N GLY A 94 -6.91 16.10 -4.51
CA GLY A 94 -6.98 15.78 -3.08
C GLY A 94 -8.35 16.09 -2.47
N LYS A 95 -9.02 17.15 -2.95
CA LYS A 95 -10.38 17.53 -2.54
C LYS A 95 -11.42 16.45 -2.80
N GLY A 96 -11.21 15.61 -3.82
CA GLY A 96 -12.11 14.50 -4.18
C GLY A 96 -11.95 13.26 -3.31
N LEU A 97 -10.99 13.21 -2.37
CA LEU A 97 -10.83 12.07 -1.47
C LEU A 97 -12.05 11.88 -0.57
N ILE A 98 -12.73 12.97 -0.21
CA ILE A 98 -13.96 12.93 0.59
C ILE A 98 -15.08 12.13 -0.12
N ASP A 99 -15.14 12.21 -1.45
CA ASP A 99 -16.14 11.48 -2.25
C ASP A 99 -15.87 9.97 -2.30
N GLN A 100 -14.68 9.53 -1.87
CA GLN A 100 -14.29 8.13 -1.85
C GLN A 100 -14.44 7.47 -0.47
N VAL A 101 -14.88 8.20 0.55
CA VAL A 101 -15.03 7.69 1.91
C VAL A 101 -15.92 6.45 1.96
N ASP A 102 -17.07 6.46 1.28
CA ASP A 102 -17.97 5.32 1.25
C ASP A 102 -17.39 4.12 0.47
N ASN A 103 -16.53 4.37 -0.53
CA ASN A 103 -15.83 3.30 -1.24
C ASN A 103 -14.75 2.66 -0.35
N ILE A 104 -13.97 3.47 0.36
CA ILE A 104 -12.93 3.01 1.29
C ILE A 104 -13.55 2.28 2.47
N LYS A 105 -14.63 2.82 3.05
CA LYS A 105 -15.37 2.19 4.15
C LYS A 105 -15.86 0.81 3.75
N ARG A 106 -16.60 0.70 2.63
CA ARG A 106 -17.11 -0.59 2.14
C ARG A 106 -15.98 -1.58 1.87
N HIS A 107 -14.85 -1.11 1.35
CA HIS A 107 -13.69 -1.98 1.14
C HIS A 107 -13.13 -2.55 2.44
N LEU A 108 -12.91 -1.70 3.44
CA LEU A 108 -12.37 -2.13 4.73
C LEU A 108 -13.35 -3.05 5.49
N GLU A 109 -14.66 -2.83 5.34
CA GLU A 109 -15.69 -3.68 5.95
C GLU A 109 -15.85 -5.03 5.24
N GLN A 110 -15.80 -5.05 3.90
CA GLN A 110 -16.05 -6.26 3.10
C GLN A 110 -14.79 -7.12 2.88
N PHE A 111 -13.64 -6.49 2.69
CA PHE A 111 -12.37 -7.15 2.34
C PHE A 111 -11.36 -7.02 3.47
N GLY A 112 -11.19 -5.82 4.02
CA GLY A 112 -10.27 -5.57 5.15
C GLY A 112 -8.79 -5.60 4.78
N SER A 113 -8.45 -5.66 3.49
CA SER A 113 -7.08 -5.60 2.99
C SER A 113 -6.52 -4.16 3.04
N PRO A 114 -5.22 -3.99 3.28
CA PRO A 114 -4.56 -2.69 3.16
C PRO A 114 -4.66 -2.12 1.74
N ILE A 115 -4.74 -0.80 1.65
CA ILE A 115 -4.92 -0.07 0.39
C ILE A 115 -3.63 0.70 0.09
N MET A 116 -3.08 0.52 -1.11
CA MET A 116 -2.03 1.44 -1.59
C MET A 116 -2.68 2.73 -2.08
N MET A 117 -2.12 3.86 -1.68
CA MET A 117 -2.49 5.18 -2.18
C MET A 117 -1.23 5.86 -2.73
N GLY A 118 -1.14 5.98 -4.05
CA GLY A 118 -0.09 6.72 -4.74
C GLY A 118 -0.55 8.14 -5.05
N GLY A 119 0.29 9.14 -4.80
CA GLY A 119 0.09 10.52 -5.23
C GLY A 119 1.21 10.97 -6.18
N ASP A 120 0.86 11.88 -7.08
CA ASP A 120 1.78 12.39 -8.11
C ASP A 120 2.70 13.47 -7.55
N ARG A 121 2.12 14.56 -7.02
CA ARG A 121 2.89 15.73 -6.58
C ARG A 121 3.63 15.52 -5.27
N ASP A 122 3.14 14.61 -4.43
CA ASP A 122 3.84 14.24 -3.22
C ASP A 122 4.89 13.13 -3.47
N CYS A 123 4.93 12.57 -4.69
CA CYS A 123 5.81 11.47 -5.12
C CYS A 123 5.94 10.36 -4.07
N SER A 124 4.84 10.07 -3.37
CA SER A 124 4.86 9.33 -2.11
C SER A 124 3.71 8.35 -2.07
N SER A 125 4.03 7.05 -2.07
CA SER A 125 3.04 6.03 -1.75
C SER A 125 2.79 5.99 -0.25
N LYS A 126 1.54 5.68 0.11
CA LYS A 126 1.07 5.52 1.48
C LYS A 126 0.29 4.22 1.56
N CYS A 127 0.45 3.49 2.67
CA CYS A 127 -0.40 2.35 2.96
C CYS A 127 -1.54 2.80 3.87
N VAL A 128 -2.78 2.73 3.39
CA VAL A 128 -3.98 3.04 4.16
C VAL A 128 -4.50 1.73 4.77
N VAL A 129 -4.56 1.67 6.09
CA VAL A 129 -4.95 0.47 6.85
C VAL A 129 -6.20 0.68 7.70
N GLY A 130 -6.79 1.88 7.65
CA GLY A 130 -7.98 2.20 8.44
C GLY A 130 -8.62 3.51 8.03
N LEU A 131 -9.89 3.66 8.43
CA LEU A 131 -10.71 4.84 8.19
C LEU A 131 -11.46 5.17 9.50
N HIS A 132 -11.46 6.44 9.87
CA HIS A 132 -12.28 6.97 10.96
C HIS A 132 -13.14 8.11 10.43
N VAL A 133 -14.45 7.98 10.60
CA VAL A 133 -15.43 9.02 10.27
C VAL A 133 -16.04 9.49 11.58
N GLY A 134 -15.78 10.74 11.95
CA GLY A 134 -16.28 11.33 13.19
C GLY A 134 -16.78 12.76 12.98
N ASN A 135 -17.37 13.33 14.02
CA ASN A 135 -17.95 14.69 13.96
C ASN A 135 -16.92 15.78 13.67
N LYS A 136 -15.63 15.51 13.93
CA LYS A 136 -14.52 16.46 13.77
C LYS A 136 -13.77 16.33 12.44
N GLY A 137 -14.15 15.38 11.59
CA GLY A 137 -13.51 15.15 10.31
C GLY A 137 -13.41 13.67 9.94
N VAL A 138 -12.80 13.42 8.78
CA VAL A 138 -12.53 12.09 8.26
C VAL A 138 -11.03 11.87 8.23
N TYR A 139 -10.59 10.71 8.73
CA TYR A 139 -9.18 10.39 8.89
C TYR A 139 -8.86 9.04 8.27
N LEU A 140 -7.71 8.96 7.60
CA LEU A 140 -7.12 7.70 7.16
C LEU A 140 -5.99 7.31 8.12
N LEU A 141 -5.93 6.04 8.50
CA LEU A 141 -4.79 5.50 9.23
C LEU A 141 -3.72 5.13 8.20
N ILE A 142 -2.64 5.91 8.19
CA ILE A 142 -1.52 5.79 7.26
C ILE A 142 -0.36 5.09 7.93
N VAL A 143 0.17 4.09 7.25
CA VAL A 143 1.49 3.49 7.51
C VAL A 143 2.41 3.94 6.37
N ASP A 144 3.40 4.76 6.73
CA ASP A 144 4.28 5.46 5.80
C ASP A 144 5.53 4.64 5.50
N PRO A 145 5.78 4.21 4.24
CA PRO A 145 6.91 3.34 3.90
C PRO A 145 8.29 4.05 3.90
N HIS A 146 8.37 5.36 4.14
CA HIS A 146 9.60 6.14 3.99
C HIS A 146 10.53 6.07 5.21
N PHE A 147 10.16 5.34 6.27
CA PHE A 147 11.02 5.15 7.44
C PHE A 147 12.35 4.51 7.02
N VAL A 148 13.46 5.09 7.51
CA VAL A 148 14.81 4.57 7.31
C VAL A 148 15.41 4.27 8.68
N GLY A 149 15.78 3.02 8.91
CA GLY A 149 16.45 2.59 10.12
C GLY A 149 15.81 1.34 10.71
N LYS A 150 16.06 1.10 12.00
CA LYS A 150 15.51 -0.05 12.72
C LYS A 150 14.46 0.44 13.72
N ALA A 151 13.21 0.03 13.53
CA ALA A 151 12.14 0.35 14.46
C ALA A 151 12.41 -0.37 15.80
N LYS A 152 12.28 0.35 16.92
CA LYS A 152 12.45 -0.24 18.26
C LYS A 152 11.20 -1.02 18.70
N ASN A 153 10.03 -0.45 18.43
CA ASN A 153 8.70 -0.97 18.72
C ASN A 153 7.66 -0.12 17.98
N ALA A 154 6.37 -0.46 18.12
CA ALA A 154 5.27 0.27 17.49
C ALA A 154 5.14 1.70 18.05
N GLU A 155 5.39 1.90 19.35
CA GLU A 155 5.28 3.22 20.00
C GLU A 155 6.25 4.23 19.40
N HIS A 156 7.46 3.80 19.06
CA HIS A 156 8.45 4.61 18.34
C HIS A 156 7.91 5.07 16.98
N LEU A 157 7.32 4.16 16.20
CA LEU A 157 6.76 4.48 14.89
C LEU A 157 5.56 5.44 14.99
N ILE A 158 4.71 5.26 16.00
CA ILE A 158 3.56 6.13 16.26
C ILE A 158 4.03 7.53 16.69
N LYS A 159 4.97 7.60 17.63
CA LYS A 159 5.51 8.86 18.17
C LYS A 159 6.13 9.72 17.06
N ASP A 160 6.87 9.10 16.14
CA ASP A 160 7.54 9.78 15.04
C ASP A 160 6.64 9.92 13.80
N ARG A 161 5.36 9.54 13.92
CA ARG A 161 4.30 9.67 12.91
C ARG A 161 4.52 8.85 11.64
N TRP A 162 5.23 7.72 11.72
CA TRP A 162 5.32 6.72 10.65
C TRP A 162 4.05 5.85 10.56
N ALA A 163 3.34 5.69 11.67
CA ALA A 163 1.97 5.19 11.71
C ALA A 163 1.08 6.25 12.37
N LYS A 164 0.15 6.84 11.61
CA LYS A 164 -0.64 8.00 12.08
C LYS A 164 -2.03 8.07 11.48
N TRP A 165 -2.96 8.65 12.22
CA TRP A 165 -4.20 9.18 11.63
C TRP A 165 -3.90 10.50 10.93
N GLN A 166 -4.25 10.59 9.65
CA GLN A 166 -4.11 11.80 8.84
C GLN A 166 -5.50 12.27 8.42
N ASN A 167 -5.81 13.54 8.64
CA ASN A 167 -7.08 14.13 8.19
C ASN A 167 -7.08 14.19 6.66
N LEU A 168 -8.23 13.94 6.03
CA LEU A 168 -8.38 14.11 4.58
C LEU A 168 -8.02 15.54 4.12
N ASP A 169 -8.26 16.55 4.94
CA ASP A 169 -7.92 17.95 4.64
C ASP A 169 -6.39 18.21 4.64
N ASP A 170 -5.58 17.31 5.21
CA ASP A 170 -4.12 17.43 5.24
C ASP A 170 -3.46 16.87 3.96
N PHE A 171 -4.23 16.28 3.04
CA PHE A 171 -3.71 15.82 1.75
C PHE A 171 -3.60 16.99 0.75
N VAL A 172 -2.72 16.83 -0.25
CA VAL A 172 -2.42 17.91 -1.19
C VAL A 172 -3.57 18.06 -2.19
N ASP A 173 -4.38 19.10 -2.01
CA ASP A 173 -5.52 19.44 -2.86
C ASP A 173 -5.23 19.40 -4.37
N SER A 174 -4.05 19.88 -4.76
CA SER A 174 -3.63 19.96 -6.17
C SER A 174 -3.03 18.68 -6.74
N SER A 175 -2.87 17.63 -5.93
CA SER A 175 -2.39 16.32 -6.38
C SER A 175 -3.57 15.43 -6.76
N PHE A 176 -3.39 14.59 -7.77
CA PHE A 176 -4.27 13.43 -7.93
C PHE A 176 -3.80 12.29 -7.02
N TYR A 177 -4.71 11.34 -6.78
CA TYR A 177 -4.45 10.13 -6.00
C TYR A 177 -5.02 8.90 -6.71
N ASN A 178 -4.22 7.84 -6.80
CA ASN A 178 -4.67 6.53 -7.27
C ASN A 178 -4.68 5.56 -6.10
N LEU A 179 -5.82 4.96 -5.81
CA LEU A 179 -5.95 3.95 -4.76
C LEU A 179 -6.04 2.57 -5.41
N CYS A 180 -5.23 1.62 -4.93
CA CYS A 180 -5.33 0.20 -5.26
C CYS A 180 -5.90 -0.56 -4.07
N LEU A 181 -7.06 -1.18 -4.28
CA LEU A 181 -7.89 -1.83 -3.27
C LEU A 181 -7.97 -3.34 -3.57
N PRO A 182 -7.11 -4.19 -2.96
CA PRO A 182 -7.09 -5.64 -3.22
C PRO A 182 -8.36 -6.35 -2.72
N GLN A 183 -9.08 -7.06 -3.56
CA GLN A 183 -10.41 -7.61 -3.26
C GLN A 183 -10.36 -9.03 -2.65
N LEU A 184 -9.49 -9.23 -1.67
CA LEU A 184 -9.39 -10.46 -0.89
C LEU A 184 -10.16 -10.31 0.42
N LYS A 185 -11.07 -11.25 0.72
CA LYS A 185 -11.82 -11.22 1.97
C LYS A 185 -10.93 -11.62 3.12
N TYR A 186 -10.95 -10.82 4.19
CA TYR A 186 -10.36 -11.20 5.45
C TYR A 186 -11.01 -12.50 5.95
N ARG A 187 -10.21 -13.55 6.12
CA ARG A 187 -10.63 -14.79 6.76
C ARG A 187 -10.19 -14.69 8.21
N GLY A 188 -11.12 -14.29 9.09
CA GLY A 188 -10.88 -14.34 10.53
C GLY A 188 -10.52 -15.76 10.97
N LEU A 189 -9.95 -15.89 12.17
CA LEU A 189 -9.64 -17.19 12.80
C LEU A 189 -10.85 -18.14 12.94
N ALA A 190 -12.07 -17.70 12.61
CA ALA A 190 -13.30 -18.47 12.73
C ALA A 190 -13.67 -19.29 11.47
N ASP A 191 -13.02 -19.04 10.32
CA ASP A 191 -13.22 -19.80 9.08
C ASP A 191 -12.00 -20.71 8.75
N LYS A 192 -11.17 -21.03 9.75
CA LYS A 192 -10.05 -21.98 9.67
C LYS A 192 -10.42 -23.34 10.24
#